data_AF-A0A9Q3DPU4-F1
#
_entry.id   AF-A0A9Q3DPU4-F1
#
_cell.length_a   1.000
_cell.length_b   1.000
_cell.length_c   1.000
_cell.angle_alpha   90.00
_cell.angle_beta   90.00
_cell.angle_gamma   90.00
#
_symmetry.space_group_name_H-M   'P 1'
#
loop_
_entity.id
_entity.type
_entity.pdbx_description
1 polymer ?
#
loop_
_entity_poly.entity_id
_entity_poly.type
_entity_poly.pdbx_seq_one_letter_code
_entity_poly.pdbx_strand_id
1 'polypeptide(L)'
;MMTPPHSTTQTPLLPHQKARLAFLWDQEISNAKSAHNIWATSPPGFTFNARHIITNKVISSFESLSANTPLGGLLKDDMGLGKNIKAIALIGTSKEWLITNRQFSTPTLLNHQLAIRSIQAC
;
A
#
# COMPACT_ATOMS: atom_id res chain seq x y z
N MET A 1 -8.26 -4.63 14.04
CA MET A 1 -6.83 -4.62 14.41
C MET A 1 -6.08 -5.52 13.44
N MET A 2 -4.98 -5.06 12.84
CA MET A 2 -4.19 -5.88 11.92
C MET A 2 -3.29 -6.83 12.73
N THR A 3 -3.33 -8.12 12.41
CA THR A 3 -2.49 -9.15 13.04
C THR A 3 -1.52 -9.69 12.00
N PRO A 4 -0.20 -9.67 12.27
CA PRO A 4 0.77 -10.21 11.34
C PRO A 4 0.61 -11.74 11.21
N PRO A 5 1.08 -12.32 10.09
CA PRO A 5 1.00 -13.75 9.88
C PRO A 5 1.82 -14.50 10.95
N HIS A 6 1.21 -15.55 11.52
CA HIS A 6 1.79 -16.35 12.59
C HIS A 6 3.13 -17.02 12.20
N SER A 7 3.39 -17.13 10.89
CA SER A 7 4.60 -17.68 10.30
C SER A 7 5.83 -16.77 10.42
N THR A 8 5.64 -15.46 10.63
CA THR A 8 6.74 -14.47 10.68
C THR A 8 6.97 -13.87 12.06
N THR A 9 5.97 -13.87 12.94
CA THR A 9 6.11 -13.44 14.33
C THR A 9 5.53 -14.50 15.26
N GLN A 10 6.39 -15.32 15.85
CA GLN A 10 6.01 -16.25 16.94
C GLN A 10 5.76 -15.49 18.26
N THR A 11 6.30 -14.28 18.38
CA THR A 11 6.09 -13.40 19.53
C THR A 11 4.78 -12.62 19.38
N PRO A 12 3.92 -12.61 20.42
CA PRO A 12 2.69 -11.84 20.37
C PRO A 12 3.00 -10.34 20.39
N LEU A 13 2.44 -9.60 19.43
CA LEU A 13 2.58 -8.13 19.41
C LEU A 13 1.76 -7.47 20.52
N LEU A 14 2.36 -6.48 21.19
CA LEU A 14 1.67 -5.63 22.16
C LEU A 14 0.67 -4.69 21.46
N PRO A 15 -0.36 -4.18 22.16
CA PRO A 15 -1.41 -3.35 21.55
C PRO A 15 -0.88 -2.13 20.77
N HIS A 16 0.09 -1.41 21.34
CA HIS A 16 0.71 -0.27 20.68
C HIS A 16 1.51 -0.65 19.43
N GLN A 17 2.09 -1.86 19.40
CA GLN A 17 2.82 -2.38 18.24
C GLN A 17 1.86 -2.72 17.11
N LYS A 18 0.69 -3.30 17.42
CA LYS A 18 -0.38 -3.57 16.45
C LYS A 18 -0.93 -2.27 15.84
N ALA A 19 -1.19 -1.26 16.67
CA ALA A 19 -1.66 0.05 16.20
C ALA A 19 -0.63 0.69 15.25
N ARG A 20 0.66 0.63 15.62
CA ARG A 20 1.73 1.21 14.79
C ARG A 20 1.97 0.42 13.50
N LEU A 21 1.84 -0.90 13.54
CA LEU A 21 1.89 -1.75 12.35
C LEU A 21 0.76 -1.41 11.37
N ALA A 22 -0.47 -1.23 11.86
CA ALA A 22 -1.59 -0.82 11.02
C ALA A 22 -1.37 0.56 10.38
N PHE A 23 -0.76 1.49 11.12
CA PHE A 23 -0.36 2.79 10.57
C PHE A 23 0.70 2.65 9.46
N LEU A 24 1.75 1.86 9.69
CA LEU A 24 2.79 1.64 8.67
C LEU A 24 2.22 0.97 7.42
N TRP A 25 1.32 0.00 7.60
CA TRP A 25 0.63 -0.65 6.50
C TRP A 25 -0.21 0.32 5.65
N ASP A 26 -0.92 1.25 6.28
CA ASP A 26 -1.68 2.29 5.57
C ASP A 26 -0.77 3.18 4.72
N GLN A 27 0.47 3.46 5.16
CA GLN A 27 1.45 4.23 4.38
C GLN A 27 2.07 3.47 3.20
N GLU A 28 2.09 2.13 3.24
CA GLU A 28 2.67 1.30 2.18
C GLU A 28 1.68 1.04 1.03
N ILE A 29 0.39 1.29 1.25
CA ILE A 29 -0.64 1.17 0.22
C ILE A 29 -0.81 2.52 -0.47
N SER A 30 -0.83 2.54 -1.81
CA SER A 30 -0.90 3.76 -2.62
C SER A 30 -2.09 4.69 -2.34
N ASN A 31 -3.06 4.30 -1.51
CA ASN A 31 -4.24 5.10 -1.14
C ASN A 31 -4.24 5.49 0.35
N ALA A 32 -3.06 5.76 0.90
CA ALA A 32 -2.89 6.17 2.29
C ALA A 32 -3.73 7.41 2.61
N LYS A 33 -4.72 7.27 3.49
CA LYS A 33 -5.65 8.36 3.85
C LYS A 33 -4.93 9.55 4.49
N SER A 34 -3.78 9.30 5.11
CA SER A 34 -2.90 10.30 5.71
C SER A 34 -2.36 11.34 4.72
N ALA A 35 -2.29 11.02 3.43
CA ALA A 35 -1.81 11.95 2.39
C ALA A 35 -2.76 13.13 2.15
N HIS A 36 -4.01 13.03 2.61
CA HIS A 36 -5.07 14.00 2.33
C HIS A 36 -5.11 15.19 3.30
N ASN A 37 -4.32 15.19 4.40
CA ASN A 37 -4.43 16.20 5.47
C ASN A 37 -4.09 17.63 5.03
N ILE A 38 -3.32 17.81 3.96
CA ILE A 38 -2.95 19.14 3.42
C ILE A 38 -3.85 19.58 2.26
N TRP A 39 -4.94 18.85 2.01
CA TRP A 39 -5.92 19.11 0.96
C TRP A 39 -7.26 19.46 1.60
N ALA A 40 -7.74 20.68 1.33
CA ALA A 40 -9.07 21.12 1.74
C ALA A 40 -10.10 20.72 0.68
N THR A 41 -11.17 20.04 1.09
CA THR A 41 -12.33 19.77 0.23
C THR A 41 -13.02 21.07 -0.13
N SER A 42 -13.44 21.20 -1.38
CA SER A 42 -14.21 22.35 -1.80
C SER A 42 -15.63 22.33 -1.21
N PRO A 43 -16.26 23.49 -1.01
CA PRO A 43 -17.67 23.56 -0.70
C PRO A 43 -18.53 22.98 -1.84
N PRO A 44 -19.76 22.50 -1.54
CA PRO A 44 -20.67 22.04 -2.58
C PRO A 44 -20.97 23.18 -3.58
N GLY A 45 -20.86 22.88 -4.89
CA GLY A 45 -21.08 23.84 -5.98
C GLY A 45 -19.82 24.34 -6.70
N PHE A 46 -18.63 23.93 -6.26
CA PHE A 46 -17.37 24.22 -6.96
C PHE A 46 -16.98 23.09 -7.94
N THR A 47 -16.28 23.44 -9.03
CA THR A 47 -15.84 22.51 -10.09
C THR A 47 -14.63 21.66 -9.73
N PHE A 48 -13.97 21.95 -8.61
CA PHE A 48 -12.81 21.21 -8.12
C PHE A 48 -13.16 20.46 -6.85
N ASN A 49 -12.53 19.30 -6.62
CA ASN A 49 -12.81 18.47 -5.44
C ASN A 49 -11.91 18.80 -4.26
N ALA A 50 -10.66 19.21 -4.51
CA ALA A 50 -9.75 19.59 -3.44
C ALA A 50 -8.75 20.67 -3.84
N ARG A 51 -8.33 21.45 -2.85
CA ARG A 51 -7.33 22.50 -2.95
C ARG A 51 -6.20 22.24 -1.96
N HIS A 52 -4.97 22.30 -2.43
CA HIS A 52 -3.78 22.20 -1.59
C HIS A 52 -3.61 23.48 -0.77
N ILE A 53 -3.51 23.36 0.56
CA ILE A 53 -3.53 24.50 1.49
C ILE A 53 -2.31 25.44 1.28
N ILE A 54 -1.15 24.88 0.95
CA ILE A 54 0.11 25.65 0.87
C ILE A 54 0.34 26.24 -0.52
N THR A 55 0.13 25.44 -1.57
CA THR A 55 0.49 25.82 -2.94
C THR A 55 -0.69 26.33 -3.75
N ASN A 56 -1.91 26.28 -3.19
CA ASN A 56 -3.15 26.59 -3.89
C ASN A 56 -3.42 25.73 -5.14
N LYS A 57 -2.67 24.64 -5.34
CA LYS A 57 -2.92 23.70 -6.43
C LYS A 57 -4.30 23.07 -6.26
N VAL A 58 -5.01 22.94 -7.37
CA VAL A 58 -6.37 22.39 -7.39
C VAL A 58 -6.36 21.05 -8.11
N ILE A 59 -7.12 20.09 -7.60
CA ILE A 59 -7.31 18.78 -8.23
C ILE A 59 -8.80 18.47 -8.40
N SER A 60 -9.10 17.73 -9.46
CA SER A 60 -10.44 17.25 -9.76
C SER A 60 -10.80 15.95 -9.01
N SER A 61 -9.84 15.20 -8.46
CA SER A 61 -10.11 13.99 -7.66
C SER A 61 -8.96 13.65 -6.72
N PHE A 62 -9.27 13.16 -5.51
CA PHE A 62 -8.28 12.64 -4.56
C PHE A 62 -7.55 11.40 -5.08
N GLU A 63 -8.14 10.65 -6.01
CA GLU A 63 -7.47 9.49 -6.64
C GLU A 63 -6.20 9.91 -7.40
N SER A 64 -6.15 11.15 -7.90
CA SER A 64 -4.96 11.69 -8.57
C SER A 64 -3.78 11.91 -7.62
N LEU A 65 -4.01 11.93 -6.30
CA LEU A 65 -2.95 12.08 -5.28
C LEU A 65 -2.24 10.77 -4.96
N SER A 66 -2.92 9.65 -5.19
CA SER A 66 -2.42 8.30 -4.92
C SER A 66 -1.09 8.03 -5.64
N ALA A 67 -0.94 8.52 -6.87
CA ALA A 67 0.23 8.25 -7.71
C ALA A 67 1.53 9.00 -7.28
N ASN A 68 1.40 10.11 -6.55
CA ASN A 68 2.53 10.99 -6.22
C ASN A 68 2.85 11.05 -4.71
N THR A 69 2.12 10.30 -3.89
CA THR A 69 2.37 10.26 -2.45
C THR A 69 3.55 9.34 -2.18
N PRO A 70 4.59 9.78 -1.44
CA PRO A 70 5.68 8.90 -1.06
C PRO A 70 5.15 7.76 -0.19
N LEU A 71 5.49 6.52 -0.55
CA LEU A 71 5.16 5.34 0.25
C LEU A 71 6.05 5.27 1.50
N GLY A 72 5.50 4.67 2.54
CA GLY A 72 6.19 4.50 3.81
C GLY A 72 6.13 5.75 4.70
N GLY A 73 6.90 5.76 5.79
CA GLY A 73 6.87 6.87 6.73
C GLY A 73 7.89 6.78 7.85
N LEU A 74 7.94 7.84 8.67
CA LEU A 74 8.89 7.93 9.77
C LEU A 74 8.36 7.26 11.05
N LEU A 75 9.17 6.37 11.61
CA LEU A 75 8.88 5.68 12.87
C LEU A 75 9.65 6.34 14.04
N LYS A 76 9.07 7.39 14.61
CA LYS A 76 9.66 8.14 15.74
C LYS A 76 9.12 7.67 17.09
N ASP A 77 9.30 6.39 17.37
CA ASP A 77 9.02 5.81 18.70
C ASP A 77 10.25 5.98 19.61
N ASP A 78 10.11 5.81 20.92
CA ASP A 78 11.24 5.71 21.86
C ASP A 78 12.00 4.38 21.73
N MET A 79 13.27 4.36 22.16
CA MET A 79 14.08 3.14 22.20
C MET A 79 13.42 2.09 23.12
N GLY A 80 13.57 0.81 22.78
CA GLY A 80 12.96 -0.29 23.55
C GLY A 80 11.50 -0.62 23.19
N LEU A 81 10.81 0.21 22.39
CA LEU A 81 9.41 -0.06 21.95
C LEU A 81 9.28 -1.10 20.82
N GLY A 82 10.33 -1.89 20.57
CA GLY A 82 10.29 -3.02 19.63
C GLY A 82 10.15 -2.62 18.16
N LYS A 83 10.87 -1.59 17.69
CA LYS A 83 10.82 -1.17 16.27
C LYS A 83 11.20 -2.29 15.30
N ASN A 84 12.21 -3.09 15.65
CA ASN A 84 12.65 -4.22 14.84
C ASN A 84 11.54 -5.26 14.68
N ILE A 85 10.82 -5.56 15.77
CA ILE A 85 9.69 -6.47 15.75
C ILE A 85 8.57 -5.91 14.85
N LYS A 86 8.29 -4.60 14.93
CA LYS A 86 7.32 -3.94 14.04
C LYS A 86 7.73 -4.03 12.56
N ALA A 87 9.02 -3.83 12.26
CA ALA A 87 9.54 -3.93 10.89
C ALA A 87 9.44 -5.36 10.34
N ILE A 88 9.79 -6.38 11.13
CA ILE A 88 9.66 -7.79 10.73
C ILE A 88 8.19 -8.15 10.52
N ALA A 89 7.30 -7.71 11.42
CA ALA A 89 5.86 -7.92 11.27
C ALA A 89 5.30 -7.26 10.00
N LEU A 90 5.80 -6.07 9.64
CA LEU A 90 5.43 -5.40 8.40
C LEU A 90 5.86 -6.20 7.17
N ILE A 91 7.14 -6.62 7.12
CA ILE A 91 7.67 -7.44 6.01
C ILE A 91 6.86 -8.73 5.84
N GLY A 92 6.57 -9.43 6.94
CA GLY A 92 5.77 -10.66 6.92
C GLY A 92 4.37 -10.42 6.38
N THR A 93 3.72 -9.34 6.81
CA THR A 93 2.38 -8.96 6.33
C THR A 93 2.40 -8.59 4.85
N SER A 94 3.39 -7.83 4.39
CA SER A 94 3.55 -7.49 2.97
C SER A 94 3.78 -8.73 2.11
N LYS A 95 4.62 -9.66 2.56
CA LYS A 95 4.88 -10.91 1.85
C LYS A 95 3.61 -11.76 1.73
N GLU A 96 2.85 -11.90 2.80
CA GLU A 96 1.59 -12.65 2.80
C GLU A 96 0.57 -12.01 1.87
N TRP A 97 0.39 -10.68 1.96
CA TRP A 97 -0.51 -9.94 1.08
C TRP A 97 -0.15 -10.11 -0.39
N LEU A 98 1.15 -10.10 -0.74
CA LEU A 98 1.60 -10.37 -2.10
C LEU A 98 1.24 -11.79 -2.55
N ILE A 99 1.38 -12.79 -1.70
CA ILE A 99 1.03 -14.18 -2.03
C ILE A 99 -0.47 -14.30 -2.27
N THR A 100 -1.30 -13.74 -1.37
CA THR A 100 -2.76 -13.78 -1.50
C THR A 100 -3.25 -13.03 -2.75
N ASN A 101 -2.71 -11.84 -3.04
CA ASN A 101 -3.18 -11.01 -4.15
C ASN A 101 -2.54 -11.37 -5.51
N ARG A 102 -1.43 -12.13 -5.55
CA ARG A 102 -0.83 -12.62 -6.82
C ARG A 102 -1.56 -13.81 -7.45
N GLN A 103 -2.65 -14.32 -6.89
CA GLN A 103 -3.44 -15.37 -7.53
C GLN A 103 -4.18 -14.95 -8.82
N PHE A 104 -4.06 -13.69 -9.29
CA PHE A 104 -4.53 -13.24 -10.62
C PHE A 104 -3.43 -12.76 -11.56
N SER A 105 -2.22 -13.29 -11.45
CA SER A 105 -1.22 -13.15 -12.51
C SER A 105 -0.46 -14.46 -12.68
N THR A 106 -1.16 -15.52 -13.07
CA THR A 106 -0.48 -16.61 -13.77
C THR A 106 0.11 -16.00 -15.05
N PRO A 107 1.43 -16.15 -15.30
CA PRO A 107 1.94 -15.87 -16.62
C PRO A 107 1.24 -16.84 -17.57
N THR A 108 0.50 -16.29 -18.52
CA THR A 108 -0.17 -17.01 -19.61
C THR A 108 0.88 -17.74 -20.45
N LEU A 109 1.34 -18.91 -20.00
CA LEU A 109 2.10 -19.85 -20.82
C LEU A 109 1.15 -20.61 -21.75
N LEU A 110 0.37 -19.88 -22.55
CA LEU A 110 -0.52 -20.47 -23.55
C LEU A 110 -0.48 -19.80 -24.93
N ASN A 111 0.53 -18.96 -25.23
CA ASN A 111 0.64 -18.34 -26.55
C ASN A 111 1.90 -18.69 -27.35
N HIS A 112 2.87 -19.44 -26.78
CA HIS A 112 4.05 -19.85 -27.53
C HIS A 112 3.96 -21.25 -28.17
N GLN A 113 2.92 -22.05 -27.91
CA GLN A 113 2.74 -23.36 -28.55
C GLN A 113 1.84 -23.35 -29.79
N LEU A 114 1.11 -22.26 -30.06
CA LEU A 114 0.34 -22.12 -31.32
C LEU A 114 1.16 -21.51 -32.47
N ALA A 115 2.27 -20.83 -32.19
CA ALA A 115 3.12 -20.26 -33.23
C ALA A 115 4.05 -21.28 -33.93
N ILE A 116 4.25 -22.46 -33.35
CA ILE A 116 5.18 -23.47 -33.90
C ILE A 116 4.45 -24.47 -34.82
N ARG A 117 3.11 -24.59 -34.76
CA ARG A 117 2.35 -25.48 -35.66
C ARG A 117 1.99 -24.87 -37.01
N SER A 118 2.13 -23.55 -37.19
CA SER A 118 1.89 -22.88 -38.47
C SER A 118 3.13 -22.75 -39.36
N ILE A 119 4.30 -23.24 -38.94
CA ILE A 119 5.55 -23.21 -39.73
C ILE A 119 5.85 -24.56 -40.41
N GLN A 120 5.11 -25.64 -40.09
CA GLN A 120 5.26 -26.95 -40.75
C GLN A 120 4.20 -27.24 -41.83
N ALA A 121 3.53 -26.22 -42.38
CA ALA A 121 2.50 -26.40 -43.42
C ALA A 121 2.72 -25.51 -44.65
N CYS A 122 3.99 -25.33 -45.06
CA CYS A 122 4.37 -24.83 -46.39
C CYS A 122 5.51 -25.69 -46.93
#